data_AF-E1LN12-F1
#
_entry.id   AF-E1LN12-F1
#
_cell.length_a   1.000
_cell.length_b   1.000
_cell.length_c   1.000
_cell.angle_alpha   90.00
_cell.angle_beta   90.00
_cell.angle_gamma   90.00
#
_symmetry.space_group_name_H-M   'P 1'
#
loop_
_entity.id
_entity.type
_entity.pdbx_description
1 polymer ?
#
loop_
_entity_poly.entity_id
_entity_poly.type
_entity_poly.pdbx_seq_one_letter_code
_entity_poly.pdbx_strand_id
1 'polypeptide(L)' 'MQDILEEKGQEIAERAGEGFELTVSPGQKRANAKISTTDIKSMARNKKHNILLKAMR' A
#
# COMPACT_ATOMS: atom_id res chain seq x y z
N MET A 1 -15.34 -8.68 2.11
CA MET A 1 -14.99 -7.41 1.40
C MET A 1 -13.71 -6.82 1.97
N GLN A 2 -13.50 -6.89 3.29
CA GLN A 2 -12.24 -6.58 3.93
C GLN A 2 -11.11 -7.53 3.47
N ASP A 3 -11.38 -8.83 3.42
CA ASP A 3 -10.40 -9.85 3.02
C ASP A 3 -9.83 -9.64 1.61
N ILE A 4 -10.69 -9.26 0.65
CA ILE A 4 -10.27 -8.97 -0.74
C ILE A 4 -9.38 -7.72 -0.80
N LEU A 5 -9.63 -6.73 0.05
CA LEU A 5 -8.84 -5.50 0.12
C LEU A 5 -7.51 -5.74 0.84
N GLU A 6 -7.49 -6.61 1.84
CA GLU A 6 -6.26 -7.05 2.50
C GLU A 6 -5.39 -7.84 1.52
N GLU A 7 -5.95 -8.84 0.84
CA GLU A 7 -5.22 -9.66 -0.14
C GLU A 7 -4.63 -8.78 -1.27
N LYS A 8 -5.44 -7.91 -1.88
CA LYS A 8 -4.97 -7.03 -2.95
C LYS A 8 -4.02 -5.94 -2.45
N GLY A 9 -4.26 -5.42 -1.25
CA GLY A 9 -3.38 -4.43 -0.63
C GLY A 9 -2.01 -5.02 -0.29
N GLN A 10 -1.99 -6.27 0.17
CA GLN A 10 -0.78 -6.98 0.56
C GLN A 10 0.04 -7.36 -0.68
N GLU A 11 -0.61 -7.78 -1.75
CA GLU A 11 0.04 -8.03 -3.05
C GLU A 11 0.78 -6.77 -3.57
N ILE A 12 0.18 -5.59 -3.42
CA ILE A 12 0.80 -4.32 -3.82
C ILE A 12 1.92 -3.91 -2.85
N ALA A 13 1.75 -4.12 -1.54
CA ALA A 13 2.77 -3.83 -0.53
C ALA A 13 4.02 -4.71 -0.72
N GLU A 14 3.83 -6.01 -0.95
CA GLU A 14 4.92 -6.95 -1.25
C GLU A 14 5.67 -6.57 -2.52
N ARG A 15 4.95 -6.14 -3.57
CA ARG A 15 5.57 -5.63 -4.80
C ARG A 15 6.32 -4.30 -4.61
N ALA A 16 5.85 -3.45 -3.70
CA ALA A 16 6.51 -2.19 -3.37
C ALA A 16 7.80 -2.41 -2.57
N GLY A 17 7.87 -3.50 -1.81
CA GLY A 17 9.03 -3.95 -1.05
C GLY A 17 9.13 -3.34 0.35
N GLU A 18 10.33 -3.35 0.93
CA GLU A 18 10.55 -2.87 2.30
C GLU A 18 10.20 -1.39 2.49
N GLY A 19 9.56 -1.11 3.62
CA GLY A 19 9.20 0.25 4.04
C GLY A 19 7.85 0.75 3.53
N PHE A 20 6.98 -0.16 3.07
CA PHE A 20 5.59 0.10 2.73
C PHE A 20 4.66 -0.73 3.61
N GLU A 21 3.74 -0.07 4.28
CA GLU A 21 2.75 -0.69 5.17
C GLU A 21 1.35 -0.54 4.58
N LEU A 22 0.58 -1.63 4.65
CA LEU A 22 -0.84 -1.65 4.34
C LEU A 22 -1.64 -1.36 5.60
N THR A 23 -2.58 -0.42 5.50
CA THR A 23 -3.60 -0.16 6.51
C THR A 23 -4.97 -0.34 5.87
N VAL A 24 -5.75 -1.29 6.38
CA VAL A 24 -7.15 -1.48 5.97
C VAL A 24 -8.06 -0.91 7.04
N SER A 25 -8.95 0.00 6.62
CA SER A 25 -9.95 0.61 7.49
C SER A 25 -11.35 0.28 6.95
N PRO A 26 -12.09 -0.62 7.62
CA PRO A 26 -13.49 -0.87 7.29
C PRO A 26 -14.36 0.28 7.82
N GLY A 27 -15.14 0.90 6.94
CA GLY A 27 -16.22 1.81 7.29
C GLY A 27 -17.59 1.14 7.23
N GLN A 28 -18.63 1.86 7.62
CA GLN A 28 -19.99 1.32 7.79
C GLN A 28 -20.64 0.77 6.50
N LYS A 29 -20.21 1.25 5.32
CA LYS A 29 -20.72 0.81 4.00
C LYS A 29 -19.62 0.51 2.96
N ARG A 30 -18.36 0.84 3.27
CA ARG A 30 -17.21 0.73 2.37
C ARG A 30 -15.98 0.41 3.20
N ALA A 31 -15.10 -0.42 2.68
CA ALA A 31 -13.77 -0.61 3.25
C ALA A 31 -12.73 0.07 2.36
N ASN A 32 -11.75 0.70 2.97
CA ASN A 32 -10.66 1.39 2.29
C ASN A 32 -9.33 0.72 2.65
N ALA A 33 -8.48 0.50 1.66
CA ALA A 33 -7.10 0.09 1.86
C ALA A 33 -6.18 1.26 1.50
N LYS A 34 -5.23 1.56 2.39
CA LYS A 34 -4.22 2.60 2.20
C LYS A 34 -2.85 1.96 2.32
N ILE A 35 -1.96 2.26 1.36
CA ILE A 35 -0.56 1.87 1.44
C ILE A 35 0.26 3.13 1.69
N SER A 36 1.02 3.14 2.79
CA SER A 36 1.86 4.26 3.18
C SER A 36 3.29 3.81 3.40
N THR A 37 4.23 4.73 3.22
CA THR A 37 5.64 4.52 3.54
C THR A 37 5.90 4.72 5.03
N THR A 38 6.71 3.87 5.63
CA THR A 38 7.12 3.93 7.04
C THR A 38 8.17 5.01 7.29
N ASP A 39 9.14 5.13 6.38
CA ASP A 39 10.32 5.96 6.56
C ASP A 39 10.42 7.11 5.56
N ILE A 40 11.08 8.19 5.98
CA ILE A 40 11.40 9.34 5.11
C ILE A 40 12.26 8.89 3.91
N LYS A 41 13.14 7.89 4.11
CA LYS A 41 13.95 7.31 3.04
C LYS A 41 13.07 6.59 2.01
N SER A 42 12.09 5.81 2.47
CA SER A 42 11.13 5.09 1.63
C SER A 42 10.21 6.06 0.89
N MET A 43 9.79 7.16 1.52
CA MET A 43 9.08 8.27 0.87
C MET A 43 9.90 8.88 -0.28
N ALA A 44 11.16 9.23 -0.04
CA ALA A 44 12.03 9.83 -1.05
C ALA A 44 12.28 8.87 -2.21
N ARG A 45 12.50 7.58 -1.91
CA ARG A 45 12.69 6.52 -2.91
C ARG A 45 11.42 6.30 -3.74
N ASN A 46 10.26 6.28 -3.10
CA ASN A 46 8.97 6.17 -3.78
C ASN A 46 8.75 7.35 -4.75
N LYS A 47 9.00 8.58 -4.30
CA LYS A 47 8.89 9.79 -5.13
C LYS A 47 9.85 9.79 -6.32
N LYS A 48 11.08 9.27 -6.15
CA LYS A 48 12.09 9.23 -7.20
C LYS A 48 11.81 8.14 -8.25
N HIS A 49 11.32 6.98 -7.83
CA HIS A 49 11.21 5.79 -8.68
C HIS A 49 9.77 5.40 -9.06
N ASN A 50 8.77 6.11 -8.52
CA ASN A 50 7.34 5.84 -8.67
C ASN A 50 6.98 4.39 -8.30
N ILE A 51 7.47 3.94 -7.15
CA ILE A 51 7.41 2.53 -6.73
C ILE A 51 5.96 2.08 -6.54
N LEU A 52 5.16 2.82 -5.77
CA LEU A 52 3.75 2.48 -5.55
C LEU A 52 2.95 2.45 -6.86
N LEU A 53 3.17 3.42 -7.74
CA LEU A 53 2.47 3.48 -9.03
C LEU A 53 2.82 2.27 -9.91
N LYS A 54 4.07 1.82 -9.87
CA LYS A 54 4.51 0.62 -10.60
C LYS A 54 4.00 -0.67 -9.95
N ALA A 55 3.90 -0.70 -8.63
CA ALA A 55 3.40 -1.86 -7.88
C ALA A 55 1.91 -2.14 -8.12
N MET A 56 1.13 -1.12 -8.54
CA MET A 56 -0.31 -1.25 -8.84
C MET A 56 -0.64 -1.85 -10.22
N ARG A 57 0.36 -2.14 -11.07
CA ARG A 57 0.14 -2.75 -12.41
C ARG A 57 -0.09 -4.24 -12.32
#